data_AF-A0A529MG29-F1
#
_entry.id   AF-A0A529MG29-F1
#
_cell.length_a   1.000
_cell.length_b   1.000
_cell.length_c   1.000
_cell.angle_alpha   90.00
_cell.angle_beta   90.00
_cell.angle_gamma   90.00
#
_symmetry.space_group_name_H-M   'P 1'
#
loop_
_entity.id
_entity.type
_entity.pdbx_description
1 polymer ?
#
loop_
_entity_poly.entity_id
_entity_poly.type
_entity_poly.pdbx_seq_one_letter_code
_entity_poly.pdbx_strand_id
1 'polypeptide(L)'
;MNTSIYNIDRDIWTCAGGSTPFDMMLQMVEQSYGESTIASICELGLVNRVRKSQERQRLPLSFRHRKLNKVVIKVINEMENHIEQPLPTKIL
;
A
#
# COMPACT_ATOMS: atom_id res chain seq x y z
N MET A 1 -5.74 11.28 -2.57
CA MET A 1 -4.61 10.32 -2.51
C MET A 1 -5.07 8.89 -2.72
N ASN A 2 -4.58 8.24 -3.77
CA ASN A 2 -4.80 6.80 -3.97
C ASN A 2 -3.87 6.04 -3.01
N THR A 3 -4.45 5.35 -2.02
CA THR A 3 -3.68 4.58 -1.02
C THR A 3 -3.37 3.15 -1.48
N SER A 4 -3.81 2.81 -2.71
CA SER A 4 -3.65 1.52 -3.35
C SER A 4 -2.17 1.13 -3.50
N ILE A 5 -1.87 -0.15 -3.31
CA ILE A 5 -0.51 -0.70 -3.46
C ILE A 5 -0.07 -0.85 -4.93
N TYR A 6 -1.03 -0.95 -5.84
CA TYR A 6 -0.80 -0.96 -7.29
C TYR A 6 -2.02 -0.37 -8.02
N ASN A 7 -1.83 0.10 -9.25
CA ASN A 7 -2.90 0.62 -10.09
C ASN A 7 -2.73 0.11 -11.52
N ILE A 8 -3.86 -0.19 -12.16
CA ILE A 8 -3.94 -0.76 -13.50
C ILE A 8 -4.76 0.20 -14.34
N ASP A 9 -4.12 0.84 -15.32
CA ASP A 9 -4.79 1.68 -16.31
C ASP A 9 -4.55 1.07 -17.69
N ARG A 10 -5.52 0.27 -18.14
CA ARG A 10 -5.44 -0.53 -19.38
C ARG A 10 -4.18 -1.42 -19.38
N ASP A 11 -3.20 -1.09 -20.22
CA ASP A 11 -1.95 -1.82 -20.39
C ASP A 11 -0.80 -1.21 -19.56
N ILE A 12 -1.06 -0.15 -18.80
CA ILE A 12 -0.08 0.49 -17.93
C ILE A 12 -0.30 0.02 -16.50
N TRP A 13 0.67 -0.74 -16.01
CA TRP A 13 0.67 -1.33 -14.68
C TRP A 13 1.70 -0.62 -13.82
N THR A 14 1.26 -0.03 -12.71
CA THR A 14 2.12 0.72 -11.78
C THR A 14 1.96 0.18 -10.37
N CYS A 15 3.07 0.11 -9.63
CA CYS A 15 3.04 -0.34 -8.25
C CYS A 15 3.99 0.50 -7.40
N ALA A 16 3.75 0.46 -6.10
CA ALA A 16 4.38 1.38 -5.17
C ALA A 16 5.75 0.89 -4.64
N GLY A 17 6.28 -0.21 -5.18
CA GLY A 17 7.57 -0.82 -4.84
C GLY A 17 7.54 -1.83 -3.69
N GLY A 18 8.70 -2.36 -3.31
CA GLY A 18 8.83 -3.40 -2.28
C GLY A 18 8.23 -4.74 -2.74
N SER A 19 7.31 -5.30 -1.95
CA SER A 19 6.57 -6.53 -2.32
C SER A 19 5.32 -6.30 -3.17
N THR A 20 4.92 -5.04 -3.39
CA THR A 20 3.71 -4.72 -4.18
C THR A 20 3.75 -5.16 -5.66
N PRO A 21 4.91 -5.25 -6.35
CA PRO A 21 4.95 -5.83 -7.69
C PRO A 21 4.52 -7.30 -7.71
N PHE A 22 4.75 -8.05 -6.62
CA PHE A 22 4.34 -9.45 -6.53
C PHE A 22 2.82 -9.58 -6.42
N ASP A 23 2.17 -8.78 -5.56
CA ASP A 23 0.70 -8.75 -5.47
C ASP A 23 0.06 -8.36 -6.82
N MET A 24 0.66 -7.39 -7.50
CA MET A 24 0.23 -6.95 -8.83
C MET A 24 0.40 -8.07 -9.87
N MET A 25 1.53 -8.79 -9.86
CA MET A 25 1.77 -9.92 -10.76
C MET A 25 0.79 -11.06 -10.53
N LEU A 26 0.44 -11.37 -9.28
CA LEU A 26 -0.59 -12.36 -8.98
C LEU A 26 -1.95 -11.97 -9.57
N GLN A 27 -2.33 -10.69 -9.53
CA GLN A 27 -3.55 -10.21 -10.18
C GLN A 27 -3.52 -10.41 -11.70
N MET A 28 -2.37 -10.21 -12.36
CA MET A 28 -2.20 -10.48 -13.80
C MET A 28 -2.36 -11.97 -14.12
N VAL A 29 -1.74 -12.82 -13.31
CA VAL A 29 -1.80 -14.27 -13.46
C VAL A 29 -3.23 -14.76 -13.22
N GLU A 30 -3.95 -14.21 -12.25
CA GLU A 30 -5.35 -14.55 -11.99
C GLU A 30 -6.21 -14.39 -13.23
N GLN A 31 -6.07 -13.22 -13.88
CA GLN A 31 -6.87 -12.84 -15.03
C GLN A 31 -6.63 -13.77 -16.22
N SER A 32 -5.46 -14.40 -16.28
CA SER A 32 -5.05 -15.27 -17.40
C SER A 32 -5.23 -16.76 -17.12
N TYR A 33 -5.06 -17.19 -15.86
CA TYR A 33 -4.91 -18.60 -15.48
C TYR A 33 -5.75 -19.04 -14.27
N GLY A 34 -6.54 -18.14 -13.69
CA GLY A 34 -7.44 -18.43 -12.57
C GLY A 34 -6.75 -18.64 -11.23
N GLU A 35 -7.57 -18.85 -10.21
CA GLU A 35 -7.19 -18.87 -8.79
C GLU A 35 -6.27 -20.05 -8.41
N SER A 36 -6.44 -21.23 -9.02
CA SER A 36 -5.61 -22.42 -8.73
C SER A 36 -4.13 -22.18 -9.04
N THR A 37 -3.84 -21.45 -10.11
CA THR A 37 -2.48 -21.10 -10.51
C THR A 37 -1.83 -20.17 -9.49
N ILE A 38 -2.61 -19.22 -8.94
CA ILE A 38 -2.12 -18.33 -7.88
C ILE A 38 -1.79 -19.12 -6.62
N ALA A 39 -2.64 -20.05 -6.23
CA ALA A 39 -2.40 -20.87 -5.04
C ALA A 39 -1.05 -21.59 -5.13
N SER A 40 -0.72 -22.19 -6.28
CA SER A 40 0.58 -22.84 -6.51
C SER A 40 1.76 -21.86 -6.50
N ILE A 41 1.60 -20.66 -7.08
CA ILE A 41 2.66 -19.63 -7.03
C ILE A 41 2.91 -19.17 -5.59
N CYS A 42 1.83 -18.96 -4.81
CA CYS A 42 1.92 -18.58 -3.40
C CYS A 42 2.59 -19.67 -2.56
N GLU A 43 2.29 -20.94 -2.81
CA GLU A 43 2.92 -22.08 -2.15
C GLU A 43 4.44 -22.11 -2.41
N LEU A 44 4.85 -22.01 -3.68
CA LEU A 44 6.26 -21.96 -4.06
C LEU A 44 6.98 -20.72 -3.51
N GLY A 45 6.30 -19.58 -3.51
CA GLY A 45 6.82 -18.31 -3.02
C GLY A 45 6.80 -18.15 -1.49
N LEU A 46 6.28 -19.14 -0.75
CA LEU A 46 6.05 -19.08 0.70
C LEU A 46 5.25 -17.82 1.11
N VAL A 47 4.27 -17.43 0.29
CA VAL A 47 3.47 -16.23 0.50
C VAL A 47 2.19 -16.60 1.25
N ASN A 48 2.12 -16.14 2.50
CA ASN A 48 1.01 -16.45 3.39
C ASN A 48 -0.31 -15.75 3.01
N ARG A 49 -0.23 -14.60 2.31
CA ARG A 49 -1.42 -13.83 1.92
C ARG A 49 -1.14 -12.93 0.73
N VAL A 50 -2.05 -12.95 -0.24
CA VAL A 50 -2.11 -11.99 -1.34
C VAL A 50 -2.80 -10.71 -0.88
N ARG A 51 -2.20 -9.54 -1.15
CA ARG A 51 -2.82 -8.26 -0.82
C ARG A 51 -3.67 -7.76 -1.98
N LYS A 52 -4.83 -7.17 -1.66
CA LYS A 52 -5.67 -6.51 -2.66
C LYS A 52 -5.13 -5.13 -3.01
N SER A 53 -5.42 -4.64 -4.21
CA SER A 53 -4.99 -3.31 -4.67
C SER A 53 -5.33 -2.23 -3.65
N GLN A 54 -6.57 -2.23 -3.13
CA GLN A 54 -7.09 -1.20 -2.22
C GLN A 54 -6.45 -1.21 -0.83
N GLU A 55 -5.56 -2.16 -0.52
CA GLU A 55 -4.86 -2.14 0.74
C GLU A 55 -3.91 -0.96 0.85
N ARG A 56 -3.77 -0.41 2.06
CA ARG A 56 -2.87 0.72 2.29
C ARG A 56 -1.42 0.28 2.12
N GLN A 57 -0.68 1.01 1.28
CA GLN A 57 0.76 0.81 1.12
C GLN A 57 1.56 1.05 2.41
N ARG A 58 1.15 2.02 3.25
CA ARG A 58 1.80 2.32 4.54
C ARG A 58 0.80 2.24 5.68
N LEU A 59 1.21 1.58 6.77
CA LEU A 59 0.52 1.71 8.05
C LEU A 59 0.66 3.16 8.55
N PRO A 60 -0.43 3.77 9.07
CA PRO A 60 -0.37 5.08 9.70
C PRO A 60 0.76 5.12 10.73
N LEU A 61 1.48 6.24 10.82
CA LEU A 61 2.61 6.35 11.74
C LEU A 61 2.21 6.12 13.21
N SER A 62 0.95 6.40 13.56
CA SER A 62 0.34 6.07 14.87
C SER A 62 0.37 4.58 15.20
N PHE A 63 0.22 3.70 14.21
CA PHE A 63 0.33 2.25 14.37
C PHE A 63 1.78 1.78 14.49
N ARG A 64 2.72 2.47 13.84
CA ARG A 64 4.14 2.13 13.85
C ARG A 64 4.85 2.55 15.15
N HIS A 65 4.35 3.59 15.83
CA HIS A 65 4.99 4.15 17.01
C HIS A 65 4.00 4.33 18.16
N ARG A 66 3.66 3.23 18.84
CA ARG A 66 2.75 3.22 20.01
C ARG A 66 3.21 4.07 21.20
N LYS A 67 4.44 4.62 21.18
CA LYS A 67 5.06 5.40 22.27
C LYS A 67 5.13 6.92 22.02
N LEU A 68 4.59 7.44 20.91
CA LEU A 68 4.68 8.88 20.63
C LEU A 68 3.64 9.69 21.41
N ASN A 69 4.01 10.93 21.75
CA ASN A 69 3.10 11.92 22.34
C ASN A 69 1.92 12.19 21.39
N LYS A 70 0.71 12.32 21.95
CA LYS A 70 -0.53 12.58 21.20
C LYS A 70 -0.45 13.82 20.28
N VAL A 71 0.28 14.86 20.68
CA VAL A 71 0.49 16.07 19.87
C VAL A 71 1.30 15.75 18.62
N VAL A 72 2.38 14.97 18.76
CA VAL A 72 3.23 14.55 17.63
C VAL A 72 2.43 13.68 16.66
N ILE A 73 1.61 12.75 17.17
CA ILE A 73 0.72 11.94 16.32
C ILE A 73 -0.25 12.84 15.53
N LYS A 74 -0.82 13.86 16.16
CA LYS A 74 -1.74 14.80 15.50
C LYS A 74 -1.03 15.57 14.38
N VAL A 75 0.14 16.14 14.65
CA VAL A 75 0.93 16.89 13.64
C VAL A 75 1.31 15.97 12.47
N ILE A 76 1.78 14.76 12.74
CA ILE A 76 2.11 13.79 11.70
C ILE A 76 0.88 13.44 10.84
N ASN A 77 -0.29 13.24 11.44
CA ASN A 77 -1.52 12.99 10.68
C ASN A 77 -1.88 14.17 9.77
N GLU A 78 -1.74 15.41 10.26
CA GLU A 78 -1.93 16.61 9.43
C GLU A 78 -0.92 16.66 8.28
N MET A 79 0.34 16.30 8.52
CA MET A 79 1.36 16.20 7.47
C MET A 79 1.00 15.12 6.44
N GLU A 80 0.55 13.93 6.87
CA GLU A 80 0.15 12.83 5.98
C GLU A 80 -1.07 13.18 5.12
N ASN A 81 -2.02 13.95 5.65
CA ASN A 81 -3.19 14.42 4.90
C ASN A 81 -2.86 15.52 3.88
N HIS A 82 -1.75 16.21 4.06
CA HIS A 82 -1.34 17.38 3.27
C HIS A 82 0.00 17.16 2.55
N ILE A 83 0.31 15.94 2.11
CA ILE A 83 1.58 15.63 1.42
C ILE A 83 1.69 16.38 0.07
N GLU A 84 0.58 16.49 -0.68
CA GLU A 84 0.57 17.17 -1.99
C GLU A 84 0.64 18.70 -1.85
N GLN A 85 0.04 19.25 -0.80
CA GLN A 85 0.01 20.67 -0.50
C GLN A 85 0.31 20.90 0.99
N PRO A 86 1.60 20.96 1.37
CA PRO A 86 2.00 21.05 2.78
C PRO A 86 1.43 22.27 3.48
N LEU A 87 0.95 22.08 4.71
CA LEU A 87 0.51 23.18 5.56
C LEU A 87 1.69 24.10 5.91
N PRO A 88 1.48 25.42 5.97
CA PRO A 88 2.52 26.35 6.39
C PRO A 88 2.86 26.16 7.86
N THR A 89 4.15 26.19 8.19
CA THR A 89 4.70 25.95 9.54
C THR A 89 4.34 27.02 10.58
N LYS A 90 3.71 28.14 10.16
CA LYS A 90 3.36 29.29 11.02
C LYS A 90 1.98 29.21 11.70
N ILE A 91 1.29 28.07 11.66
CA ILE A 91 -0.05 27.91 12.26
C ILE A 91 -0.01 27.23 13.65
N LEU A 92 1.17 26.97 14.22
CA LEU A 92 1.32 26.43 15.58
C LEU A 92 1.97 27.43 16.54
#